data_AF-A0A382LUH2-F1
#
_entry.id   AF-A0A382LUH2-F1
#
_cell.length_a   1.000
_cell.length_b   1.000
_cell.length_c   1.000
_cell.angle_alpha   90.00
_cell.angle_beta   90.00
_cell.angle_gamma   90.00
#
_symmetry.space_group_name_H-M   'P 1'
#
loop_
_entity.id
_entity.type
_entity.pdbx_description
1 polymer ?
#
loop_
_entity_poly.entity_id
_entity_poly.type
_entity_poly.pdbx_seq_one_letter_code
_entity_poly.pdbx_strand_id
1 'polypeptide(L)' 'MKNFRKALNTQDFVITSEIFLRPETDSNSIKMQADILRDYVDAILITDNQSGRIH' A
#
# COMPACT_ATOMS: atom_id res chain seq x y z
N MET A 1 -15.75 -10.78 -11.55
CA MET A 1 -15.11 -10.76 -10.22
C MET A 1 -14.31 -12.03 -10.02
N LYS A 2 -13.09 -11.93 -9.49
CA LYS A 2 -12.18 -13.07 -9.27
C LYS A 2 -12.34 -13.60 -7.85
N ASN A 3 -12.35 -14.92 -7.68
CA ASN A 3 -12.35 -15.56 -6.36
C ASN A 3 -10.98 -16.17 -6.04
N PHE A 4 -10.76 -16.52 -4.77
CA PHE A 4 -9.47 -17.02 -4.27
C PHE A 4 -8.96 -18.25 -5.04
N ARG A 5 -9.84 -19.24 -5.31
CA ARG A 5 -9.47 -20.44 -6.07
C ARG A 5 -8.98 -20.10 -7.48
N LYS A 6 -9.64 -19.17 -8.16
CA LYS A 6 -9.22 -18.71 -9.49
C LYS A 6 -7.86 -18.00 -9.43
N ALA A 7 -7.56 -17.25 -8.36
CA ALA A 7 -6.26 -16.61 -8.14
C ALA A 7 -5.11 -17.61 -8.07
N LEU A 8 -5.25 -18.62 -7.21
CA LEU A 8 -4.21 -19.64 -7.05
C LEU A 8 -3.90 -20.38 -8.35
N ASN A 9 -4.93 -20.75 -9.11
CA ASN A 9 -4.75 -21.51 -10.35
C ASN A 9 -4.16 -20.67 -11.49
N THR A 10 -4.42 -19.35 -11.51
CA THR A 10 -3.96 -18.47 -12.59
C THR A 10 -2.65 -17.75 -12.24
N GLN A 11 -2.23 -17.83 -10.98
CA GLN A 11 -1.11 -17.05 -10.43
C GLN A 11 -1.22 -15.54 -10.65
N ASP A 12 -2.41 -15.06 -10.98
CA ASP A 12 -2.71 -13.64 -11.11
C ASP A 12 -2.98 -13.13 -9.68
N PHE A 13 -2.07 -12.35 -9.14
CA PHE A 13 -2.17 -11.79 -7.79
C PHE A 13 -2.07 -10.27 -7.90
N VAL A 14 -2.78 -9.57 -7.03
CA VAL A 14 -2.57 -8.14 -6.81
C VAL A 14 -1.65 -8.03 -5.61
N ILE A 15 -0.45 -7.52 -5.83
CA ILE A 15 0.55 -7.25 -4.78
C ILE A 15 0.38 -5.78 -4.38
N THR A 16 0.18 -5.54 -3.09
CA THR A 16 0.08 -4.20 -2.54
C THR A 16 1.11 -3.98 -1.45
N SER A 17 1.47 -2.71 -1.24
CA SER A 17 2.24 -2.27 -0.08
C SER A 17 1.52 -1.14 0.64
N GLU A 18 1.80 -0.97 1.92
CA GLU A 18 1.22 0.08 2.77
C GLU A 18 2.30 1.05 3.23
N ILE A 19 2.02 2.36 3.08
CA ILE A 19 2.82 3.44 3.69
C ILE A 19 2.07 3.95 4.91
N PHE A 20 2.70 3.81 6.09
CA PHE A 20 2.16 4.31 7.35
C PHE A 20 2.59 5.76 7.58
N LEU A 21 1.62 6.63 7.85
CA LEU A 21 1.87 8.02 8.21
C LEU A 21 2.19 8.15 9.70
N ARG A 22 3.46 8.37 10.03
CA ARG A 22 3.86 8.79 11.38
C ARG A 22 3.70 10.31 11.51
N PRO A 23 3.58 10.88 12.72
CA PRO A 23 3.50 12.33 12.90
C PRO A 23 4.63 13.12 12.22
N GLU A 24 5.79 12.51 12.04
CA GLU A 24 6.98 13.11 11.41
C GLU A 24 7.04 12.88 9.88
N THR A 25 6.07 12.17 9.30
CA THR A 25 6.02 11.84 7.87
C THR A 25 5.41 12.99 7.10
N ASP A 26 6.21 13.66 6.28
CA ASP A 26 5.75 14.72 5.36
C ASP A 26 5.47 14.18 3.94
N SER A 27 4.92 15.02 3.07
CA SER A 27 4.62 14.65 1.69
C SER A 27 5.83 14.20 0.87
N ASN A 28 7.03 14.73 1.16
CA ASN A 28 8.25 14.35 0.47
C ASN A 28 8.68 12.93 0.83
N SER A 29 8.59 12.58 2.11
CA SER A 29 8.90 11.24 2.62
C SER A 29 7.91 10.19 2.10
N ILE A 30 6.63 10.53 1.93
CA ILE A 30 5.63 9.67 1.28
C ILE A 30 6.01 9.45 -0.18
N LYS A 31 6.33 10.52 -0.90
CA LYS A 31 6.71 10.45 -2.31
C LYS A 31 7.94 9.58 -2.53
N MET A 32 8.98 9.75 -1.72
CA MET A 32 10.19 8.93 -1.79
C MET A 32 9.88 7.44 -1.58
N GLN A 33 9.06 7.10 -0.59
CA GLN A 33 8.67 5.71 -0.34
C GLN A 33 7.83 5.15 -1.50
N ALA A 34 6.91 5.94 -2.04
CA ALA A 34 6.10 5.53 -3.19
C ALA A 34 6.95 5.31 -4.45
N ASP A 35 7.94 6.18 -4.69
CA ASP A 35 8.86 6.07 -5.82
C ASP A 35 9.77 4.83 -5.73
N ILE A 36 10.07 4.34 -4.52
CA ILE A 36 10.80 3.08 -4.32
C ILE A 36 9.88 1.88 -4.60
N LEU A 37 8.60 1.94 -4.19
CA LEU A 37 7.68 0.81 -4.23
C LEU A 37 7.00 0.60 -5.58
N ARG A 38 6.77 1.68 -6.34
CA ARG A 38 5.96 1.70 -7.59
C ARG A 38 6.34 0.65 -8.64
N ASP A 39 7.61 0.24 -8.70
CA ASP A 39 8.08 -0.72 -9.71
C ASP A 39 7.92 -2.18 -9.24
N TYR A 40 7.49 -2.40 -7.99
CA TYR A 40 7.38 -3.72 -7.35
C TYR A 40 5.95 -4.12 -6.94
N VAL A 41 5.01 -3.17 -6.90
CA VAL A 41 3.64 -3.42 -6.44
C VAL A 41 2.62 -2.85 -7.41
N ASP A 42 1.45 -3.49 -7.49
CA ASP A 42 0.34 -3.06 -8.35
C ASP A 42 -0.38 -1.84 -7.77
N ALA A 43 -0.35 -1.68 -6.44
CA ALA A 43 -0.96 -0.54 -5.76
C ALA A 43 -0.29 -0.25 -4.40
N ILE A 44 -0.38 1.01 -4.00
CA ILE A 44 0.09 1.50 -2.70
C ILE A 44 -1.12 2.00 -1.91
N LEU A 45 -1.29 1.48 -0.69
CA LEU A 45 -2.24 1.97 0.29
C LEU A 45 -1.56 3.03 1.17
N ILE A 46 -2.20 4.18 1.33
CA ILE A 46 -1.78 5.22 2.27
C ILE A 46 -2.86 5.32 3.33
N THR A 47 -2.48 5.08 4.58
CA THR A 47 -3.44 5.13 5.70
C THR A 47 -3.18 6.34 6.59
N ASP A 48 -4.13 7.27 6.54
CA ASP A 48 -4.20 8.42 7.42
C ASP A 48 -4.83 7.98 8.75
N ASN A 49 -3.99 7.72 9.77
CA ASN A 49 -4.38 7.33 11.13
C ASN A 49 -4.91 5.89 11.34
N GLN A 50 -4.05 4.86 11.13
CA GLN A 50 -4.41 3.45 11.43
C GLN A 50 -4.88 3.20 12.87
N SER A 51 -4.48 4.06 13.82
CA SER A 51 -4.82 3.92 15.24
C SER A 51 -6.06 4.70 15.70
N GLY A 52 -6.74 5.42 14.80
CA GLY A 52 -7.94 6.20 15.14
C GLY A 52 -7.71 7.27 16.22
N ARG A 53 -6.47 7.74 16.41
CA ARG A 53 -6.14 8.76 17.40
C ARG A 53 -6.66 10.11 16.94
N ILE A 54 -7.47 10.76 17.78
CA ILE A 54 -7.89 12.14 17.56
C ILE A 54 -6.63 13.01 17.70
N HIS A 55 -6.29 13.74 16.65
CA HIS A 55 -5.21 14.74 16.67
C HIS A 55 -5.62 15.95 17.52
#